data_AF-X1FEN3-F1
#
_entry.id   AF-X1FEN3-F1
#
_cell.length_a   1.000
_cell.length_b   1.000
_cell.length_c   1.000
_cell.angle_alpha   90.00
_cell.angle_beta   90.00
_cell.angle_gamma   90.00
#
_symmetry.space_group_name_H-M   'P 1'
#
loop_
_entity.id
_entity.type
_entity.pdbx_description
1 polymer ?
#
loop_
_entity_poly.entity_id
_entity_poly.type
_entity_poly.pdbx_seq_one_letter_code
_entity_poly.pdbx_strand_id
1 'polypeptide(L)'
;STVSSALAMHIWGDRGITISILLTTLIILVFCEIIPKTIAQNNSQKISLKAAYCLKTASYILFPLEVFFSWVSNFIIRIFTGKKYIPLNAFFTKRDFKLFFEVGEKADNIIKPNKAITSNINIIKLEGSSKK
;
A
#
# COMPACT_ATOMS: atom_id res chain seq x y z
N SER A 1 -15.29 -30.42 15.80
CA SER A 1 -15.73 -29.72 17.02
C SER A 1 -16.28 -30.68 18.07
N THR A 2 -17.17 -31.61 17.71
CA THR A 2 -17.79 -32.59 18.62
C THR A 2 -16.79 -33.42 19.45
N VAL A 3 -15.70 -33.88 18.85
CA VAL A 3 -14.70 -34.73 19.54
C VAL A 3 -13.90 -33.97 20.60
N SER A 4 -13.55 -32.69 20.34
CA SER A 4 -12.79 -31.86 21.28
C SER A 4 -13.65 -31.41 22.45
N SER A 5 -14.91 -31.02 22.20
CA SER A 5 -15.86 -30.66 23.26
C SER A 5 -16.28 -31.86 24.12
N ALA A 6 -16.44 -33.05 23.52
CA ALA A 6 -16.74 -34.29 24.26
C ALA A 6 -15.60 -34.67 25.22
N LEU A 7 -14.34 -34.51 24.81
CA LEU A 7 -13.18 -34.78 25.66
C LEU A 7 -13.04 -33.75 26.80
N ALA A 8 -13.32 -32.47 26.53
CA ALA A 8 -13.28 -31.41 27.52
C ALA A 8 -14.36 -31.56 28.61
N MET A 9 -15.57 -31.99 28.22
CA MET A 9 -16.66 -32.29 29.16
C MET A 9 -16.31 -33.42 30.12
N HIS A 10 -15.65 -34.46 29.63
CA HIS A 10 -15.33 -35.65 30.42
C HIS A 10 -14.19 -35.40 31.45
N ILE A 11 -13.36 -34.38 31.25
CA ILE A 11 -12.20 -34.09 32.13
C ILE A 11 -12.49 -32.94 33.11
N TRP A 12 -13.26 -31.91 32.70
CA TRP A 12 -13.42 -30.68 33.50
C TRP A 12 -14.88 -30.19 33.66
N GLY A 13 -15.88 -30.94 33.18
CA GLY A 13 -17.28 -30.51 33.20
C GLY A 13 -17.52 -29.23 32.38
N ASP A 14 -18.57 -28.47 32.73
CA ASP A 14 -18.99 -27.25 32.02
C ASP A 14 -17.88 -26.17 31.91
N ARG A 15 -17.00 -26.08 32.91
CA ARG A 15 -15.88 -25.11 32.92
C ARG A 15 -14.74 -25.50 31.97
N GLY A 16 -14.63 -26.78 31.60
CA GLY A 16 -13.62 -27.29 30.67
C GLY A 16 -13.87 -26.87 29.22
N ILE A 17 -15.14 -26.69 28.84
CA ILE A 17 -15.50 -26.24 27.49
C ILE A 17 -14.95 -24.85 27.21
N THR A 18 -15.10 -23.91 28.16
CA THR A 18 -14.63 -22.53 28.00
C THR A 18 -13.11 -22.46 27.85
N ILE A 19 -12.37 -23.22 28.66
CA ILE A 19 -10.90 -23.23 28.57
C ILE A 19 -10.43 -23.85 27.24
N SER A 20 -11.11 -24.90 26.76
CA SER A 20 -10.78 -25.54 25.49
C SER A 20 -11.08 -24.64 24.28
N ILE A 21 -12.18 -23.89 24.29
CA ILE A 21 -12.49 -22.92 23.24
C ILE A 21 -11.45 -21.81 23.19
N LEU A 22 -11.06 -21.28 24.35
CA LEU A 22 -10.06 -20.22 24.43
C LEU A 22 -8.71 -20.72 23.90
N LEU A 23 -8.29 -21.91 24.34
CA LEU A 23 -7.05 -22.54 23.93
C LEU A 23 -7.04 -22.87 22.43
N THR A 24 -8.14 -23.44 21.92
CA THR A 24 -8.29 -23.80 20.50
C THR A 24 -8.25 -22.56 19.62
N THR A 25 -8.92 -21.48 20.05
CA THR A 25 -8.89 -20.19 19.34
C THR A 25 -7.46 -19.64 19.28
N LEU A 26 -6.74 -19.67 20.41
CA LEU A 26 -5.35 -19.21 20.45
C LEU A 26 -4.44 -20.05 19.55
N ILE A 27 -4.60 -21.38 19.55
CA ILE A 27 -3.88 -22.29 18.65
C ILE A 27 -4.15 -21.92 17.18
N ILE A 28 -5.41 -21.70 16.81
CA ILE A 28 -5.79 -21.35 15.43
C ILE A 28 -5.24 -19.99 15.03
N LEU A 29 -5.29 -18.98 15.91
CA LEU A 29 -4.72 -17.67 15.63
C LEU A 29 -3.21 -17.77 15.36
N VAL A 30 -2.48 -18.51 16.19
CA VAL A 30 -1.03 -18.66 16.04
C VAL A 30 -0.68 -19.41 14.74
N PHE A 31 -1.28 -20.58 14.51
CA PHE A 31 -0.93 -21.43 13.37
C PHE A 31 -1.57 -21.01 12.05
N CYS A 32 -2.76 -20.44 12.06
CA CYS A 32 -3.51 -20.13 10.85
C CYS A 32 -3.40 -18.66 10.43
N GLU A 33 -3.05 -17.75 11.35
CA GLU A 33 -2.92 -16.34 11.04
C GLU A 33 -1.49 -15.83 11.22
N ILE A 34 -0.91 -15.94 12.42
CA ILE A 34 0.38 -15.30 12.72
C ILE A 34 1.53 -15.96 11.95
N ILE A 35 1.67 -17.28 12.04
CA ILE A 35 2.75 -18.04 11.38
C ILE A 35 2.71 -17.91 9.85
N PRO A 36 1.60 -18.19 9.15
CA PRO A 36 1.56 -18.11 7.69
C PRO A 36 1.76 -16.68 7.20
N LYS A 37 1.26 -15.67 7.94
CA LYS A 37 1.49 -14.25 7.62
C LYS A 37 2.96 -13.87 7.78
N THR A 38 3.64 -14.38 8.80
CA THR A 38 5.08 -14.15 9.03
C THR A 38 5.93 -14.80 7.93
N ILE A 39 5.59 -16.04 7.54
CA ILE A 39 6.26 -16.74 6.42
C ILE A 39 6.03 -15.99 5.11
N ALA A 40 4.82 -15.46 4.89
CA ALA A 40 4.48 -14.65 3.73
C ALA A 40 5.30 -13.35 3.65
N GLN A 41 5.54 -12.70 4.80
CA GLN A 41 6.34 -11.48 4.89
C GLN A 41 7.84 -11.75 4.75
N ASN A 42 8.38 -12.82 5.34
CA ASN A 42 9.81 -13.12 5.23
C ASN A 42 10.22 -13.53 3.80
N ASN A 43 9.29 -14.14 3.03
CA ASN A 43 9.46 -14.46 1.61
C ASN A 43 8.61 -13.54 0.70
N SER A 44 8.56 -12.25 1.04
CA SER A 44 7.74 -11.23 0.36
C SER A 44 7.88 -11.24 -1.16
N GLN A 45 9.08 -11.43 -1.71
CA GLN A 45 9.30 -11.26 -3.14
C GLN A 45 8.57 -12.30 -4.00
N LYS A 46 8.62 -13.58 -3.61
CA LYS A 46 7.94 -14.67 -4.35
C LYS A 46 6.44 -14.69 -4.08
N ILE A 47 6.05 -14.38 -2.84
CA ILE A 47 4.66 -14.48 -2.39
C ILE A 47 3.86 -13.25 -2.82
N SER A 48 4.46 -12.05 -2.82
CA SER A 48 3.87 -10.84 -3.38
C SER A 48 3.62 -10.98 -4.89
N LEU A 49 4.56 -11.56 -5.65
CA LEU A 49 4.35 -11.82 -7.08
C LEU A 49 3.19 -12.79 -7.33
N LYS A 50 3.08 -13.86 -6.53
CA LYS A 50 1.97 -14.82 -6.64
C LYS A 50 0.63 -14.22 -6.19
N ALA A 51 0.65 -13.42 -5.13
CA ALA A 51 -0.53 -12.70 -4.64
C ALA A 51 -0.99 -11.64 -5.65
N ALA A 52 -0.08 -10.92 -6.29
CA ALA A 52 -0.39 -9.97 -7.35
C ALA A 52 -1.05 -10.68 -8.55
N TYR A 53 -0.59 -11.89 -8.91
CA TYR A 53 -1.24 -12.68 -9.94
C TYR A 53 -2.65 -13.15 -9.53
N CYS A 54 -2.81 -13.63 -8.30
CA CYS A 54 -4.11 -14.00 -7.75
C CYS A 54 -5.09 -12.81 -7.75
N LEU A 55 -4.62 -11.65 -7.28
CA LEU A 55 -5.38 -10.43 -7.23
C LEU A 55 -5.73 -9.92 -8.63
N LYS A 56 -4.83 -10.08 -9.61
CA LYS A 56 -5.09 -9.76 -11.02
C LYS A 56 -6.21 -10.64 -11.59
N THR A 57 -6.21 -11.94 -11.30
CA THR A 57 -7.28 -12.84 -11.73
C THR A 57 -8.61 -12.51 -11.07
N ALA A 58 -8.61 -12.24 -9.76
CA ALA A 58 -9.80 -11.82 -9.04
C ALA A 58 -10.35 -10.48 -9.58
N SER A 59 -9.46 -9.52 -9.81
CA SER A 59 -9.79 -8.22 -10.41
C SER A 59 -10.36 -8.38 -11.82
N TYR A 60 -9.81 -9.28 -12.64
CA TYR A 60 -10.33 -9.56 -13.97
C TYR A 60 -11.75 -10.15 -13.94
N ILE A 61 -12.05 -11.03 -12.98
CA ILE A 61 -13.40 -11.56 -12.76
C ILE A 61 -14.37 -10.48 -12.25
N LEU A 62 -13.90 -9.57 -11.38
CA LEU A 62 -14.72 -8.48 -10.82
C LEU A 62 -14.87 -7.29 -11.78
N PHE A 63 -13.97 -7.13 -12.75
CA PHE A 63 -13.98 -6.03 -13.71
C PHE A 63 -15.29 -5.90 -14.52
N PRO A 64 -15.87 -6.97 -15.13
CA PRO A 64 -17.15 -6.84 -15.82
C PRO A 64 -18.27 -6.39 -14.89
N LEU A 65 -18.22 -6.77 -13.61
CA LEU A 65 -19.18 -6.35 -12.60
C LEU A 65 -19.00 -4.86 -12.26
N GLU A 66 -17.75 -4.41 -12.06
CA GLU A 66 -17.41 -3.01 -11.80
C GLU A 66 -17.85 -2.09 -12.95
N VAL A 67 -17.63 -2.50 -14.21
CA VAL A 67 -18.08 -1.76 -15.40
C VAL A 67 -19.61 -1.67 -15.44
N PHE A 68 -20.32 -2.74 -15.11
CA PHE A 68 -21.78 -2.73 -15.05
C PHE A 68 -22.29 -1.72 -14.01
N PHE A 69 -21.73 -1.74 -12.79
CA PHE A 69 -22.10 -0.78 -11.75
C PHE A 69 -21.73 0.67 -12.12
N SER A 70 -20.60 0.88 -12.80
CA SER A 70 -20.19 2.18 -13.30
C SER A 70 -21.16 2.70 -14.38
N TRP A 71 -21.61 1.83 -15.28
CA TRP A 71 -22.62 2.18 -16.29
C TRP A 71 -23.96 2.58 -15.66
N VAL A 72 -24.45 1.80 -14.69
CA VAL A 72 -25.69 2.12 -13.95
C VAL A 72 -25.55 3.43 -13.18
N SER A 73 -24.43 3.63 -12.48
CA SER A 73 -24.16 4.87 -11.73
C SER A 73 -24.14 6.08 -12.66
N ASN A 74 -23.48 5.97 -13.80
CA ASN A 74 -23.43 7.04 -14.80
C ASN A 74 -24.80 7.35 -15.40
N PHE A 75 -25.63 6.32 -15.61
CA PHE A 75 -27.00 6.49 -16.08
C PHE A 75 -27.82 7.31 -15.07
N ILE A 76 -27.77 6.94 -13.79
CA ILE A 76 -28.47 7.64 -12.72
C ILE A 76 -27.95 9.08 -12.56
N ILE A 77 -26.64 9.27 -12.44
CA ILE A 77 -26.04 10.61 -12.27
C ILE A 77 -26.37 11.52 -13.46
N ARG A 78 -26.39 10.97 -14.67
CA ARG A 78 -26.75 11.74 -15.87
C ARG A 78 -28.22 12.18 -15.85
N ILE A 79 -29.12 11.36 -15.31
CA ILE A 79 -30.54 11.70 -15.19
C ILE A 79 -30.76 12.77 -14.12
N PHE A 80 -30.07 12.69 -12.97
CA PHE A 80 -30.29 13.61 -11.86
C PHE A 80 -29.49 14.92 -11.93
N THR A 81 -28.24 14.86 -12.39
CA THR A 81 -27.30 16.00 -12.33
C THR A 81 -26.94 16.54 -13.73
N GLY A 82 -27.18 15.78 -14.79
CA GLY A 82 -26.84 16.17 -16.17
C GLY A 82 -25.34 16.19 -16.49
N LYS A 83 -24.45 15.89 -15.53
CA LYS A 83 -22.99 15.88 -15.69
C LYS A 83 -22.44 14.45 -15.70
N LYS A 84 -21.36 14.21 -16.45
CA LYS A 84 -20.64 12.92 -16.45
C LYS A 84 -19.89 12.73 -15.13
N TYR A 85 -19.94 11.52 -14.59
CA TYR A 85 -19.05 11.07 -13.53
C TYR A 85 -17.60 11.10 -14.02
N ILE A 86 -16.71 11.71 -13.24
CA ILE A 86 -15.27 11.70 -13.46
C ILE A 86 -14.70 10.77 -12.39
N PRO A 87 -14.09 9.64 -12.77
CA PRO A 87 -13.61 8.70 -11.79
C PRO A 87 -12.37 9.30 -11.09
N LEU A 88 -12.28 9.05 -9.78
CA LEU A 88 -11.30 9.68 -8.88
C LEU A 88 -9.84 9.38 -9.27
N ASN A 89 -9.62 8.31 -10.03
CA ASN A 89 -8.34 7.81 -10.55
C ASN A 89 -7.81 8.57 -11.79
N ALA A 90 -8.39 9.71 -12.18
CA ALA A 90 -7.73 10.69 -13.05
C ALA A 90 -6.58 11.42 -12.31
N PHE A 91 -5.73 10.64 -11.65
CA PHE A 91 -4.52 11.11 -10.98
C PHE A 91 -3.44 11.30 -12.03
N PHE A 92 -2.77 12.45 -11.97
CA PHE A 92 -1.78 12.97 -12.92
C PHE A 92 -2.36 13.46 -14.23
N THR A 93 -2.86 14.70 -14.17
CA THR A 93 -3.12 15.45 -15.39
C THR A 93 -1.81 16.01 -15.93
N LYS A 94 -1.77 16.41 -17.21
CA LYS A 94 -0.57 17.01 -17.83
C LYS A 94 -0.04 18.24 -17.06
N ARG A 95 -0.89 18.91 -16.28
CA ARG A 95 -0.53 20.05 -15.42
C ARG A 95 0.39 19.64 -14.27
N ASP A 96 0.14 18.50 -13.65
CA ASP A 96 0.95 18.01 -12.53
C ASP A 96 2.35 17.66 -13.03
N PHE A 97 2.46 17.00 -14.19
CA PHE A 97 3.74 16.73 -14.85
C PHE A 97 4.50 18.00 -15.24
N LYS A 98 3.80 19.01 -15.76
CA LYS A 98 4.42 20.30 -16.12
C LYS A 98 4.94 21.04 -14.88
N LEU A 99 4.22 20.98 -13.76
CA LEU A 99 4.65 21.55 -12.50
C LEU A 99 5.90 20.86 -11.95
N PHE A 100 5.95 19.52 -11.97
CA PHE A 100 7.15 18.79 -11.56
C PHE A 100 8.37 19.16 -12.40
N PHE A 101 8.20 19.30 -13.72
CA PHE A 101 9.29 19.66 -14.62
C PHE A 101 9.74 21.12 -14.43
N GLU A 102 8.79 22.05 -14.27
CA GLU A 102 9.08 23.47 -14.03
C GLU A 102 9.78 23.69 -12.68
N VAL A 103 9.36 22.99 -11.63
CA VAL A 103 10.03 23.03 -10.33
C VAL A 103 11.45 22.44 -10.43
N GLY A 104 11.63 21.36 -11.20
CA GLY A 104 12.94 20.79 -11.48
C GLY A 104 13.87 21.73 -12.25
N GLU A 105 13.36 22.41 -13.27
CA GLU A 105 14.11 23.39 -14.08
C GLU A 105 14.48 24.63 -13.27
N LYS A 106 13.56 25.17 -12.49
CA LYS A 106 13.84 26.31 -11.58
C LYS A 106 14.86 25.92 -10.51
N ALA A 107 14.76 24.72 -9.94
CA ALA A 107 15.75 24.24 -8.97
C ALA A 107 17.14 24.11 -9.60
N ASP A 108 17.27 23.53 -10.80
CA ASP A 108 18.55 23.44 -11.53
C ASP A 108 19.15 24.83 -11.81
N ASN A 109 18.31 25.77 -12.24
CA ASN A 109 18.73 27.13 -12.55
C ASN A 109 19.12 27.95 -11.29
N ILE A 110 18.58 27.63 -10.11
CA ILE A 110 18.98 28.26 -8.85
C ILE A 110 20.28 27.64 -8.31
N ILE A 111 20.50 26.34 -8.53
CA ILE A 111 21.68 25.62 -8.04
C ILE A 111 22.94 25.95 -8.86
N LYS A 112 22.84 26.08 -10.19
CA LYS A 112 23.98 26.42 -11.08
C LYS A 112 24.76 27.69 -10.66
N PRO A 113 24.12 28.86 -10.48
CA PRO A 113 24.83 30.08 -10.11
C PRO A 113 25.38 30.01 -8.68
N ASN A 114 24.63 29.41 -7.74
CA ASN A 114 25.07 29.31 -6.34
C ASN A 114 26.30 28.39 -6.18
N LYS A 115 26.35 27.28 -6.94
CA LYS A 115 27.50 26.37 -6.94
C LYS A 115 28.78 27.05 -7.44
N ALA A 116 28.69 27.89 -8.47
CA ALA A 116 29.82 28.68 -8.99
C ALA A 116 30.32 29.73 -7.98
N ILE A 117 29.42 30.31 -7.19
CA ILE A 117 29.78 31.27 -6.13
C ILE A 117 30.51 30.54 -4.98
N THR A 118 30.02 29.37 -4.57
CA THR A 118 30.65 28.59 -3.49
C THR A 118 32.03 28.02 -3.86
N SER A 119 32.26 27.67 -5.13
CA SER A 119 33.58 27.23 -5.59
C SER A 119 34.61 28.35 -5.51
N ASN A 120 34.24 29.59 -5.87
CA ASN A 120 35.18 30.72 -5.84
C ASN A 120 35.51 31.17 -4.41
N ILE A 121 34.56 31.05 -3.47
CA ILE A 121 34.81 31.36 -2.05
C ILE A 121 35.81 30.38 -1.43
N ASN A 122 35.75 29.08 -1.79
CA ASN A 122 36.71 28.10 -1.29
C ASN A 122 38.13 28.32 -1.84
N ILE A 123 38.27 28.73 -3.10
CA ILE A 123 39.58 29.05 -3.70
C ILE A 123 40.24 30.23 -2.95
N ILE A 124 39.48 31.29 -2.64
CA ILE A 124 39.99 32.47 -1.92
C ILE A 124 40.35 32.13 -0.46
N LYS A 125 39.60 31.21 0.18
CA LYS A 125 39.88 30.74 1.55
C LYS A 125 41.18 29.92 1.62
N LEU A 126 41.48 29.13 0.58
CA LEU A 126 42.71 28.33 0.51
C LEU A 126 43.95 29.21 0.24
N GLU A 127 43.81 30.25 -0.60
CA GLU A 127 44.91 31.18 -0.89
C GLU A 127 45.31 32.04 0.33
N GLY A 128 44.33 32.43 1.16
CA GLY A 128 44.57 33.14 2.42
C GLY A 128 45.16 32.29 3.55
N SER A 129 45.14 30.95 3.43
CA SER A 129 45.71 30.03 4.42
C SER A 129 47.15 29.61 4.11
N SER A 130 47.64 29.83 2.88
CA SER A 130 49.02 29.51 2.48
C SER A 130 50.02 30.67 2.69
N LYS A 131 49.55 31.83 3.14
CA LYS A 131 50.36 33.04 3.39
C LYS A 131 50.63 33.32 4.88
N LYS A 132 50.37 32.35 5.76
CA LYS A 132 50.74 32.38 7.18
C LYS A 132 51.81 31.34 7.48
#